data_AF-A0A4S8R918-F1
#
_entry.id   AF-A0A4S8R918-F1
#
_cell.length_a   1.000
_cell.length_b   1.000
_cell.length_c   1.000
_cell.angle_alpha   90.00
_cell.angle_beta   90.00
_cell.angle_gamma   90.00
#
_symmetry.space_group_name_H-M   'P 1'
#
loop_
_entity.id
_entity.type
_entity.pdbx_description
1 polymer ?
#
loop_
_entity_poly.entity_id
_entity_poly.type
_entity_poly.pdbx_seq_one_letter_code
_entity_poly.pdbx_strand_id
1 'polypeptide(L)'
;MPVTLDYCTVQAAAANLSAVETEVNDGTLASSNVACTTAENCLFMNIYVSANSTGKKLSVLQWTYGKDFITVTYNYRDGIAGVANGLIFTHEGGTSNAAVRDTEQAYKWTRKYTSAFGGDPDNIVSFVFSAGSSQTLDQITRYGDNAERLFALAHLTSPSTVRGAGHQQAEAFWQNVSTTVGCGGGRLDCMRAVNYAILNTAVTDVISIYSYILQPRVDGDIISDTYEAEFCAGHYNWTGLIVITYELHDKNSDITSGIDSTADVADKIRMYFPGISDTDPG
;
A
#
# COMPACT_ATOMS: atom_id res chain seq x y z
N MET A 1 41.63 -15.82 34.08
CA MET A 1 41.34 -15.21 32.76
C MET A 1 39.92 -14.66 32.81
N PRO A 2 39.73 -13.41 32.36
CA PRO A 2 38.61 -12.55 32.75
C PRO A 2 37.50 -12.54 31.70
N VAL A 3 36.26 -12.22 32.11
CA VAL A 3 35.49 -11.09 31.53
C VAL A 3 34.59 -10.55 32.63
N THR A 4 34.97 -9.39 33.15
CA THR A 4 34.08 -8.47 33.86
C THR A 4 33.17 -7.85 32.80
N LEU A 5 31.86 -8.05 32.93
CA LEU A 5 30.89 -7.14 32.31
C LEU A 5 30.32 -6.31 33.45
N ASP A 6 30.95 -5.15 33.66
CA ASP A 6 30.36 -4.04 34.38
C ASP A 6 29.05 -3.71 33.65
N TYR A 7 27.94 -4.22 34.17
CA TYR A 7 26.66 -3.62 33.89
C TYR A 7 26.69 -2.25 34.58
N CYS A 8 26.99 -1.22 33.79
CA CYS A 8 26.48 0.10 34.07
C CYS A 8 24.97 -0.05 34.24
N THR A 9 24.54 -0.03 35.48
CA THR A 9 23.15 0.17 35.87
C THR A 9 22.72 1.48 35.24
N VAL A 10 22.15 1.41 34.04
CA VAL A 10 21.28 2.47 33.55
C VAL A 10 20.01 2.34 34.38
N GLN A 11 20.05 2.97 35.55
CA GLN A 11 18.90 3.24 36.39
C GLN A 11 18.10 4.34 35.69
N ALA A 12 17.52 4.02 34.52
CA ALA A 12 16.49 4.83 33.90
C ALA A 12 15.16 4.34 34.43
N ALA A 13 14.33 5.29 34.87
CA ALA A 13 13.04 5.07 35.48
C ALA A 13 12.14 4.15 34.63
N ALA A 14 12.16 2.85 34.91
CA ALA A 14 10.98 2.02 34.75
C ALA A 14 10.02 2.40 35.88
N ALA A 15 9.37 3.57 35.74
CA ALA A 15 8.19 3.86 36.52
C ALA A 15 7.21 2.72 36.26
N ASN A 16 6.72 2.09 37.32
CA ASN A 16 5.70 1.03 37.34
C ASN A 16 4.86 0.95 36.04
N LEU A 17 5.34 0.21 35.05
CA LEU A 17 4.53 -0.07 33.86
C LEU A 17 3.41 -0.98 34.32
N SER A 18 2.17 -0.59 34.03
CA SER A 18 1.03 -1.43 34.36
C SER A 18 1.09 -2.72 33.53
N ALA A 19 0.49 -3.80 34.02
CA ALA A 19 0.42 -5.04 33.24
C ALA A 19 -0.40 -4.87 31.95
N VAL A 20 -1.26 -3.84 31.88
CA VAL A 20 -2.06 -3.43 30.73
C VAL A 20 -2.22 -1.91 30.76
N GLU A 21 -1.58 -1.22 29.83
CA GLU A 21 -1.78 0.23 29.64
C GLU A 21 -3.17 0.47 29.02
N THR A 22 -4.10 1.00 29.81
CA THR A 22 -5.46 1.35 29.35
C THR A 22 -5.70 2.85 29.24
N GLU A 23 -4.74 3.67 29.67
CA GLU A 23 -4.86 5.12 29.67
C GLU A 23 -4.47 5.70 28.30
N VAL A 24 -5.35 6.51 27.71
CA VAL A 24 -5.08 7.26 26.47
C VAL A 24 -4.79 8.70 26.87
N ASN A 25 -3.64 9.24 26.46
CA ASN A 25 -3.34 10.65 26.68
C ASN A 25 -4.24 11.53 25.79
N ASP A 26 -5.30 12.08 26.38
CA ASP A 26 -6.23 13.04 25.78
C ASP A 26 -5.77 14.51 25.95
N GLY A 27 -4.51 14.71 26.34
CA GLY A 27 -3.96 16.02 26.69
C GLY A 27 -4.02 16.35 28.18
N THR A 28 -4.57 15.47 29.03
CA THR A 28 -4.56 15.63 30.49
C THR A 28 -3.36 14.96 31.17
N LEU A 29 -2.73 13.97 30.54
CA LEU A 29 -1.61 13.20 31.12
C LEU A 29 -0.25 13.87 30.92
N ALA A 30 -0.11 14.76 29.94
CA ALA A 30 1.09 15.55 29.69
C ALA A 30 0.75 16.87 29.00
N SER A 31 1.59 17.91 29.17
CA SER A 31 1.44 19.14 28.40
C SER A 31 1.64 18.86 26.91
N SER A 32 1.01 19.64 26.04
CA SER A 32 1.09 19.45 24.59
C SER A 32 2.48 19.65 23.98
N ASN A 33 3.47 20.08 24.76
CA ASN A 33 4.81 20.42 24.29
C ASN A 33 5.86 20.14 25.38
N VAL A 34 6.08 18.87 25.71
CA VAL A 34 7.13 18.47 26.66
C VAL A 34 8.42 18.14 25.91
N ALA A 35 9.43 18.99 26.07
CA ALA A 35 10.78 18.69 25.60
C ALA A 35 11.61 17.99 26.70
N CYS A 36 12.25 16.86 26.37
CA CYS A 36 13.17 16.17 27.28
C CYS A 36 14.40 17.00 27.67
N THR A 37 14.63 18.16 27.03
CA THR A 37 15.66 19.11 27.45
C THR A 37 15.22 20.01 28.60
N THR A 38 13.92 20.09 28.90
CA THR A 38 13.35 21.02 29.89
C THR A 38 12.44 20.36 30.92
N ALA A 39 12.16 19.06 30.81
CA ALA A 39 11.32 18.32 31.75
C ALA A 39 11.82 16.88 31.92
N GLU A 40 11.79 16.37 33.15
CA GLU A 40 12.12 14.96 33.45
C GLU A 40 10.98 14.01 33.05
N ASN A 41 9.72 14.44 33.17
CA ASN A 41 8.56 13.65 32.73
C ASN A 41 8.31 13.84 31.23
N CYS A 42 9.20 13.29 30.40
CA CYS A 42 9.21 13.48 28.95
C CYS A 42 9.18 12.18 28.14
N LEU A 43 9.15 11.03 28.81
CA LEU A 43 9.21 9.70 28.19
C LEU A 43 7.81 9.27 27.72
N PHE A 44 7.38 9.82 26.59
CA PHE A 44 6.09 9.50 25.97
C PHE A 44 6.26 8.65 24.71
N MET A 45 5.25 7.83 24.40
CA MET A 45 5.15 7.11 23.14
C MET A 45 3.75 7.28 22.54
N ASN A 46 3.69 7.29 21.21
CA ASN A 46 2.43 7.40 20.47
C ASN A 46 2.12 6.05 19.80
N ILE A 47 0.93 5.53 20.01
CA ILE A 47 0.45 4.30 19.37
C ILE A 47 -0.66 4.66 18.39
N TYR A 48 -0.44 4.34 17.12
CA TYR A 48 -1.45 4.49 16.06
C TYR A 48 -1.87 3.10 15.61
N VAL A 49 -3.17 2.80 15.69
CA VAL A 49 -3.74 1.51 15.28
C VAL A 49 -4.85 1.72 14.26
N SER A 50 -4.96 0.81 13.30
CA SER A 50 -6.11 0.80 12.38
C SER A 50 -7.39 0.51 13.17
N ALA A 51 -8.49 1.18 12.79
CA ALA A 51 -9.79 1.02 13.42
C ALA A 51 -10.32 -0.44 13.40
N ASN A 52 -9.84 -1.27 12.47
CA ASN A 52 -10.19 -2.68 12.35
C ASN A 52 -9.09 -3.61 12.90
N SER A 53 -8.46 -3.27 14.02
CA SER A 53 -7.34 -4.04 14.61
C SER A 53 -7.77 -5.09 15.65
N THR A 54 -9.00 -5.02 16.16
CA THR A 54 -9.50 -5.90 17.23
C THR A 54 -9.36 -7.38 16.87
N GLY A 55 -8.68 -8.15 17.74
CA GLY A 55 -8.48 -9.59 17.58
C GLY A 55 -7.41 -10.00 16.55
N LYS A 56 -6.72 -9.05 15.92
CA LYS A 56 -5.66 -9.33 14.93
C LYS A 56 -4.28 -9.36 15.59
N LYS A 57 -3.42 -10.27 15.13
CA LYS A 57 -1.99 -10.28 15.46
C LYS A 57 -1.24 -9.46 14.41
N LEU A 58 -1.11 -8.16 14.66
CA LEU A 58 -0.50 -7.22 13.71
C LEU A 58 1.02 -7.12 13.94
N SER A 59 1.78 -6.95 12.87
CA SER A 59 3.17 -6.51 12.95
C SER A 59 3.24 -5.11 13.56
N VAL A 60 4.24 -4.86 14.40
CA VAL A 60 4.44 -3.57 15.10
C VAL A 60 5.61 -2.83 14.48
N LEU A 61 5.36 -1.62 13.99
CA LEU A 61 6.41 -0.69 13.55
C LEU A 61 6.82 0.19 14.72
N GLN A 62 8.02 -0.03 15.26
CA GLN A 62 8.64 0.86 16.24
C GLN A 62 9.48 1.90 15.52
N TRP A 63 9.15 3.18 15.69
CA TRP A 63 9.88 4.29 15.11
C TRP A 63 10.63 5.07 16.19
N THR A 64 11.92 5.36 15.94
CA THR A 64 12.73 6.25 16.78
C THR A 64 13.09 7.46 15.93
N TYR A 65 12.54 8.63 16.29
CA TYR A 65 12.73 9.84 15.52
C TYR A 65 13.93 10.65 15.98
N GLY A 66 14.61 11.32 15.04
CA GLY A 66 15.66 12.28 15.35
C GLY A 66 15.17 13.72 15.53
N LYS A 67 13.96 14.03 15.03
CA LYS A 67 13.30 15.33 15.08
C LYS A 67 11.77 15.15 15.07
N ASP A 68 11.06 16.15 15.56
CA ASP A 68 9.58 16.15 15.57
C ASP A 68 9.02 16.04 14.15
N PHE A 69 7.95 15.26 14.00
CA PHE A 69 7.28 15.01 12.75
C PHE A 69 5.84 14.58 13.00
N ILE A 70 5.01 14.63 11.95
CA ILE A 70 3.64 14.14 11.99
C ILE A 70 3.57 12.83 11.23
N THR A 71 3.00 11.81 11.86
CA THR A 71 2.65 10.55 11.19
C THR A 71 1.20 10.62 10.73
N VAL A 72 0.97 10.39 9.44
CA VAL A 72 -0.38 10.19 8.89
C VAL A 72 -0.46 8.78 8.35
N THR A 73 -1.45 8.02 8.82
CA THR A 73 -1.79 6.70 8.29
C THR A 73 -3.24 6.72 7.83
N TYR A 74 -3.54 5.97 6.76
CA TYR A 74 -4.88 5.91 6.19
C TYR A 74 -5.19 4.51 5.68
N ASN A 75 -6.48 4.20 5.57
CA ASN A 75 -6.96 3.01 4.88
C ASN A 75 -7.38 3.41 3.47
N TYR A 76 -7.21 2.50 2.52
CA TYR A 76 -7.77 2.59 1.16
C TYR A 76 -8.61 1.33 0.89
N ARG A 77 -9.54 1.38 -0.07
CA ARG A 77 -10.30 0.20 -0.49
C ARG A 77 -9.36 -0.85 -1.09
N ASP A 78 -9.52 -2.10 -0.69
CA ASP A 78 -8.68 -3.22 -1.16
C ASP A 78 -9.54 -4.29 -1.85
N GLY A 79 -8.90 -5.32 -2.41
CA GLY A 79 -9.56 -6.42 -3.11
C GLY A 79 -10.33 -5.93 -4.33
N ILE A 80 -11.43 -6.63 -4.67
CA ILE A 80 -12.27 -6.21 -5.80
C ILE A 80 -12.88 -4.82 -5.61
N ALA A 81 -13.10 -4.35 -4.38
CA ALA A 81 -13.62 -3.01 -4.13
C ALA A 81 -12.56 -1.90 -4.38
N GLY A 82 -11.28 -2.26 -4.34
CA GLY A 82 -10.15 -1.34 -4.54
C GLY A 82 -9.59 -1.36 -5.96
N VAL A 83 -9.46 -2.53 -6.56
CA VAL A 83 -8.76 -2.69 -7.85
C VAL A 83 -9.64 -3.25 -8.97
N ALA A 84 -10.98 -3.23 -8.81
CA ALA A 84 -11.89 -3.56 -9.92
C ALA A 84 -11.58 -2.67 -11.13
N ASN A 85 -11.57 -3.32 -12.29
CA ASN A 85 -11.35 -2.71 -13.60
C ASN A 85 -12.02 -3.63 -14.65
N GLY A 86 -12.23 -3.14 -15.87
CA GLY A 86 -12.94 -3.83 -16.94
C GLY A 86 -13.77 -2.86 -17.79
N LEU A 87 -13.96 -3.20 -19.06
CA LEU A 87 -14.77 -2.40 -19.99
C LEU A 87 -16.23 -2.39 -19.55
N ILE A 88 -16.78 -3.55 -19.17
CA ILE A 88 -18.16 -3.62 -18.71
C ILE A 88 -18.32 -2.92 -17.36
N PHE A 89 -17.39 -3.15 -16.45
CA PHE A 89 -17.38 -2.47 -15.15
C PHE A 89 -17.44 -0.94 -15.30
N THR A 90 -16.58 -0.38 -16.15
CA THR A 90 -16.53 1.08 -16.40
C THR A 90 -17.74 1.57 -17.18
N HIS A 91 -18.20 0.83 -18.20
CA HIS A 91 -19.43 1.15 -18.95
C HIS A 91 -20.67 1.24 -18.05
N GLU A 92 -20.78 0.38 -17.04
CA GLU A 92 -21.86 0.38 -16.05
C GLU A 92 -21.70 1.47 -14.96
N GLY A 93 -20.72 2.37 -15.09
CA GLY A 93 -20.46 3.46 -14.15
C GLY A 93 -19.58 3.08 -12.95
N GLY A 94 -18.80 2.00 -13.09
CA GLY A 94 -17.76 1.63 -12.14
C GLY A 94 -16.55 2.58 -12.23
N THR A 95 -15.91 2.81 -11.09
CA THR A 95 -14.68 3.61 -11.02
C THR A 95 -13.48 2.68 -10.87
N SER A 96 -12.63 2.62 -11.90
CA SER A 96 -11.40 1.82 -11.87
C SER A 96 -10.39 2.39 -10.87
N ASN A 97 -9.55 1.48 -10.34
CA ASN A 97 -8.44 1.81 -9.44
C ASN A 97 -8.85 2.65 -8.23
N ALA A 98 -9.99 2.32 -7.64
CA ALA A 98 -10.52 2.96 -6.44
C ALA A 98 -9.48 3.08 -5.30
N ALA A 99 -8.62 2.07 -5.11
CA ALA A 99 -7.51 2.09 -4.15
C ALA A 99 -6.56 3.27 -4.39
N VAL A 100 -6.15 3.46 -5.65
CA VAL A 100 -5.22 4.54 -6.06
C VAL A 100 -5.88 5.91 -5.93
N ARG A 101 -7.19 6.00 -6.19
CA ARG A 101 -7.98 7.22 -5.98
C ARG A 101 -8.16 7.55 -4.49
N ASP A 102 -8.35 6.55 -3.65
CA ASP A 102 -8.40 6.73 -2.19
C ASP A 102 -7.06 7.25 -1.67
N THR A 103 -5.95 6.70 -2.18
CA THR A 103 -4.59 7.17 -1.89
C THR A 103 -4.37 8.63 -2.34
N GLU A 104 -4.80 8.99 -3.55
CA GLU A 104 -4.76 10.38 -4.03
C GLU A 104 -5.51 11.31 -3.06
N GLN A 105 -6.72 10.91 -2.64
CA GLN A 105 -7.54 11.68 -1.75
C GLN A 105 -6.93 11.81 -0.34
N ALA A 106 -6.25 10.77 0.15
CA ALA A 106 -5.53 10.80 1.42
C ALA A 106 -4.37 11.81 1.40
N TYR A 107 -3.58 11.85 0.33
CA TYR A 107 -2.52 12.85 0.19
C TYR A 107 -3.09 14.26 0.02
N LYS A 108 -4.15 14.44 -0.79
CA LYS A 108 -4.84 15.73 -0.92
C LYS A 108 -5.38 16.23 0.43
N TRP A 109 -5.98 15.34 1.22
CA TRP A 109 -6.44 15.67 2.57
C TRP A 109 -5.27 16.06 3.47
N THR A 110 -4.20 15.26 3.48
CA THR A 110 -3.00 15.54 4.29
C THR A 110 -2.41 16.90 3.95
N ARG A 111 -2.18 17.18 2.66
CA ARG A 111 -1.68 18.48 2.20
C ARG A 111 -2.60 19.63 2.59
N LYS A 112 -3.91 19.45 2.53
CA LYS A 112 -4.88 20.50 2.88
C LYS A 112 -4.94 20.79 4.38
N TYR A 113 -4.78 19.78 5.23
CA TYR A 113 -5.10 19.89 6.66
C TYR A 113 -3.91 19.73 7.61
N THR A 114 -2.74 19.28 7.14
CA THR A 114 -1.59 19.01 8.03
C THR A 114 -1.12 20.25 8.80
N SER A 115 -1.29 21.45 8.25
CA SER A 115 -0.97 22.71 8.94
C SER A 115 -1.77 22.93 10.21
N ALA A 116 -2.99 22.41 10.29
CA ALA A 116 -3.81 22.44 11.51
C ALA A 116 -3.23 21.57 12.64
N PHE A 117 -2.34 20.62 12.30
CA PHE A 117 -1.65 19.74 13.23
C PHE A 117 -0.18 20.14 13.44
N GLY A 118 0.25 21.29 12.88
CA GLY A 118 1.64 21.78 12.95
C GLY A 118 2.56 21.25 11.84
N GLY A 119 2.01 20.60 10.81
CA GLY A 119 2.78 20.07 9.69
C GLY A 119 2.99 21.07 8.56
N ASP A 120 4.03 20.82 7.76
CA ASP A 120 4.31 21.59 6.56
C ASP A 120 3.70 20.89 5.33
N PRO A 121 2.68 21.48 4.67
CA PRO A 121 2.03 20.88 3.51
C PRO A 121 2.94 20.78 2.28
N ASP A 122 4.03 21.53 2.23
CA ASP A 122 5.00 21.49 1.13
C ASP A 122 6.18 20.54 1.41
N ASN A 123 6.24 19.95 2.61
CA ASN A 123 7.30 19.01 3.02
C ASN A 123 6.73 17.64 3.48
N ILE A 124 5.75 17.12 2.74
CA ILE A 124 5.22 15.78 2.98
C ILE A 124 6.20 14.73 2.43
N VAL A 125 6.53 13.73 3.25
CA VAL A 125 7.34 12.58 2.84
C VAL A 125 6.44 11.35 2.73
N SER A 126 6.39 10.73 1.55
CA SER A 126 5.74 9.43 1.38
C SER A 126 6.71 8.33 1.82
N PHE A 127 6.48 7.72 2.98
CA PHE A 127 7.22 6.55 3.45
C PHE A 127 6.28 5.36 3.43
N VAL A 128 6.52 4.42 2.52
CA VAL A 128 5.55 3.38 2.16
C VAL A 128 6.22 2.03 1.93
N PHE A 129 5.42 0.97 2.02
CA PHE A 129 5.86 -0.42 1.87
C PHE A 129 4.94 -1.19 0.91
N SER A 130 5.54 -2.10 0.12
CA SER A 130 4.84 -3.07 -0.73
C SER A 130 3.84 -2.40 -1.68
N ALA A 131 2.56 -2.79 -1.64
CA ALA A 131 1.50 -2.19 -2.45
C ALA A 131 1.37 -0.66 -2.24
N GLY A 132 1.70 -0.13 -1.06
CA GLY A 132 1.74 1.31 -0.82
C GLY A 132 2.87 2.01 -1.60
N SER A 133 4.00 1.31 -1.78
CA SER A 133 5.11 1.78 -2.62
C SER A 133 4.71 1.84 -4.08
N SER A 134 4.02 0.80 -4.59
CA SER A 134 3.44 0.82 -5.94
C SER A 134 2.42 1.94 -6.12
N GLN A 135 1.51 2.13 -5.17
CA GLN A 135 0.54 3.23 -5.23
C GLN A 135 1.21 4.61 -5.20
N THR A 136 2.35 4.76 -4.54
CA THR A 136 3.11 6.02 -4.57
C THR A 136 3.75 6.25 -5.94
N LEU A 137 4.22 5.20 -6.63
CA LEU A 137 4.67 5.29 -8.03
C LEU A 137 3.52 5.69 -8.95
N ASP A 138 2.32 5.14 -8.74
CA ASP A 138 1.10 5.57 -9.44
C ASP A 138 0.82 7.06 -9.16
N GLN A 139 0.96 7.54 -7.91
CA GLN A 139 0.74 8.96 -7.61
C GLN A 139 1.77 9.90 -8.27
N ILE A 140 2.99 9.43 -8.51
CA ILE A 140 4.05 10.20 -9.19
C ILE A 140 3.75 10.35 -10.68
N THR A 141 3.16 9.31 -11.30
CA THR A 141 2.91 9.23 -12.74
C THR A 141 1.46 9.49 -13.13
N ARG A 142 0.58 9.76 -12.15
CA ARG A 142 -0.86 9.86 -12.37
C ARG A 142 -1.26 10.88 -13.43
N TYR A 143 -2.28 10.53 -14.21
CA TYR A 143 -2.79 11.34 -15.30
C TYR A 143 -1.73 11.70 -16.37
N GLY A 144 -0.71 10.84 -16.54
CA GLY A 144 0.35 11.01 -17.54
C GLY A 144 1.04 12.37 -17.43
N ASP A 145 1.58 12.67 -16.26
CA ASP A 145 2.24 13.95 -15.91
C ASP A 145 1.32 15.18 -15.71
N ASN A 146 0.02 15.06 -15.94
CA ASN A 146 -0.89 16.22 -15.87
C ASN A 146 -1.38 16.55 -14.45
N ALA A 147 -0.62 16.19 -13.42
CA ALA A 147 -1.03 16.30 -12.03
C ALA A 147 -0.05 17.13 -11.21
N GLU A 148 -0.56 17.91 -10.25
CA GLU A 148 0.29 18.58 -9.27
C GLU A 148 0.97 17.57 -8.34
N ARG A 149 2.16 17.90 -7.84
CA ARG A 149 2.83 17.06 -6.86
C ARG A 149 2.11 17.11 -5.49
N LEU A 150 1.90 15.95 -4.87
CA LEU A 150 1.20 15.86 -3.57
C LEU A 150 2.13 15.67 -2.36
N PHE A 151 3.38 15.28 -2.60
CA PHE A 151 4.40 15.05 -1.56
C PHE A 151 5.78 15.43 -2.11
N ALA A 152 6.68 15.90 -1.24
CA ALA A 152 7.98 16.42 -1.63
C ALA A 152 9.02 15.33 -1.88
N LEU A 153 8.94 14.24 -1.11
CA LEU A 153 9.93 13.16 -1.09
C LEU A 153 9.22 11.80 -1.04
N ALA A 154 9.87 10.76 -1.57
CA ALA A 154 9.35 9.40 -1.53
C ALA A 154 10.43 8.41 -1.10
N HIS A 155 10.12 7.60 -0.09
CA HIS A 155 10.87 6.42 0.30
C HIS A 155 10.00 5.19 0.11
N LEU A 156 10.33 4.45 -0.93
CA LEU A 156 9.57 3.33 -1.45
C LEU A 156 10.28 2.05 -1.08
N THR A 157 9.68 1.27 -0.19
CA THR A 157 10.24 -0.01 0.24
C THR A 157 9.47 -1.14 -0.45
N SER A 158 10.17 -1.99 -1.21
CA SER A 158 9.63 -3.15 -1.92
C SER A 158 8.42 -2.88 -2.85
N PRO A 159 8.46 -1.89 -3.77
CA PRO A 159 7.37 -1.73 -4.73
C PRO A 159 7.24 -2.92 -5.70
N SER A 160 6.01 -3.35 -5.96
CA SER A 160 5.68 -4.38 -6.96
C SER A 160 5.37 -3.76 -8.30
N THR A 161 5.84 -4.37 -9.39
CA THR A 161 5.51 -4.03 -10.79
C THR A 161 4.01 -4.11 -11.08
N VAL A 162 3.47 -3.11 -11.78
CA VAL A 162 2.08 -3.12 -12.28
C VAL A 162 2.06 -3.91 -13.58
N ARG A 163 1.96 -5.23 -13.44
CA ARG A 163 2.07 -6.17 -14.57
C ARG A 163 0.75 -6.35 -15.27
N GLY A 164 0.43 -5.44 -16.19
CA GLY A 164 -0.62 -5.70 -17.17
C GLY A 164 -1.26 -4.43 -17.67
N ALA A 165 -0.60 -3.84 -18.67
CA ALA A 165 -1.29 -3.05 -19.66
C ALA A 165 -2.35 -3.94 -20.32
N GLY A 166 -3.63 -3.60 -20.15
CA GLY A 166 -4.70 -4.25 -20.89
C GLY A 166 -5.97 -4.50 -20.07
N HIS A 167 -7.05 -3.89 -20.52
CA HIS A 167 -8.41 -4.14 -20.02
C HIS A 167 -8.84 -5.60 -20.17
N GLN A 168 -8.18 -6.40 -21.01
CA GLN A 168 -8.56 -7.79 -21.29
C GLN A 168 -8.50 -8.69 -20.06
N GLN A 169 -7.41 -8.65 -19.29
CA GLN A 169 -7.29 -9.46 -18.07
C GLN A 169 -8.28 -9.01 -16.99
N ALA A 170 -8.45 -7.69 -16.84
CA ALA A 170 -9.38 -7.12 -15.88
C ALA A 170 -10.84 -7.46 -16.23
N GLU A 171 -11.20 -7.41 -17.52
CA GLU A 171 -12.52 -7.79 -18.01
C GLU A 171 -12.77 -9.29 -17.78
N ALA A 172 -11.80 -10.16 -18.10
CA ALA A 172 -11.93 -11.59 -17.84
C ALA A 172 -12.14 -11.88 -16.35
N PHE A 173 -11.38 -11.20 -15.47
CA PHE A 173 -11.57 -11.32 -14.03
C PHE A 173 -12.95 -10.85 -13.59
N TRP A 174 -13.39 -9.68 -14.03
CA TRP A 174 -14.71 -9.13 -13.73
C TRP A 174 -15.84 -10.08 -14.16
N GLN A 175 -15.77 -10.61 -15.39
CA GLN A 175 -16.74 -11.56 -15.92
C GLN A 175 -16.75 -12.88 -15.14
N ASN A 176 -15.58 -13.43 -14.81
CA ASN A 176 -15.48 -14.67 -14.05
C ASN A 176 -16.08 -14.53 -12.65
N VAL A 177 -15.73 -13.46 -11.92
CA VAL A 177 -16.31 -13.20 -10.59
C VAL A 177 -17.82 -13.00 -10.71
N SER A 178 -18.27 -12.18 -11.67
CA SER A 178 -19.69 -11.88 -11.85
C SER A 178 -20.51 -13.13 -12.17
N THR A 179 -19.97 -14.06 -12.97
CA THR A 179 -20.62 -15.33 -13.29
C THR A 179 -20.74 -16.22 -12.04
N THR A 180 -19.68 -16.32 -11.25
CA THR A 180 -19.65 -17.13 -10.01
C THR A 180 -20.71 -16.69 -9.00
N VAL A 181 -21.01 -15.39 -8.91
CA VAL A 181 -22.01 -14.86 -7.97
C VAL A 181 -23.41 -14.72 -8.57
N GLY A 182 -23.65 -15.23 -9.79
CA GLY A 182 -24.96 -15.18 -10.45
C GLY A 182 -25.29 -13.85 -11.13
N CYS A 183 -24.31 -12.96 -11.27
CA CYS A 183 -24.40 -11.67 -11.96
C CYS A 183 -23.77 -11.71 -13.36
N GLY A 184 -23.99 -12.80 -14.10
CA GLY A 184 -23.41 -13.02 -15.42
C GLY A 184 -23.62 -11.83 -16.37
N GLY A 185 -22.58 -11.50 -17.14
CA GLY A 185 -22.53 -10.30 -17.96
C GLY A 185 -22.02 -9.06 -17.21
N GLY A 186 -21.68 -9.16 -15.93
CA GLY A 186 -20.90 -8.14 -15.22
C GLY A 186 -21.69 -6.88 -14.84
N ARG A 187 -23.03 -6.92 -14.77
CA ARG A 187 -23.82 -5.74 -14.41
C ARG A 187 -23.50 -5.24 -13.01
N LEU A 188 -23.20 -3.95 -12.91
CA LEU A 188 -22.71 -3.36 -11.67
C LEU A 188 -23.79 -3.28 -10.57
N ASP A 189 -25.05 -3.09 -10.96
CA ASP A 189 -26.19 -3.09 -10.04
C ASP A 189 -26.33 -4.43 -9.30
N CYS A 190 -26.24 -5.53 -10.05
CA CYS A 190 -26.26 -6.89 -9.53
C CYS A 190 -25.06 -7.14 -8.61
N MET A 191 -23.85 -6.81 -9.08
CA MET A 191 -22.62 -7.00 -8.32
C MET A 191 -22.63 -6.26 -6.98
N ARG A 192 -23.19 -5.04 -6.94
CA ARG A 192 -23.35 -4.25 -5.70
C ARG A 192 -24.40 -4.83 -4.74
N ALA A 193 -25.35 -5.62 -5.22
CA ALA A 193 -26.36 -6.26 -4.40
C ALA A 193 -25.89 -7.58 -3.77
N VAL A 194 -24.78 -8.15 -4.25
CA VAL A 194 -24.18 -9.37 -3.69
C VAL A 194 -23.62 -9.08 -2.29
N ASN A 195 -23.86 -9.99 -1.34
CA ASN A 195 -23.24 -9.90 -0.02
C ASN A 195 -21.71 -9.89 -0.14
N TYR A 196 -21.05 -8.94 0.52
CA TYR A 196 -19.60 -8.76 0.38
C TYR A 196 -18.77 -10.01 0.75
N ALA A 197 -19.18 -10.78 1.76
CA ALA A 197 -18.46 -12.00 2.13
C ALA A 197 -18.52 -13.05 1.01
N ILE A 198 -19.69 -13.22 0.39
CA ILE A 198 -19.88 -14.10 -0.77
C ILE A 198 -19.04 -13.62 -1.96
N LEU A 199 -19.08 -12.30 -2.24
CA LEU A 199 -18.29 -11.70 -3.30
C LEU A 199 -16.78 -11.92 -3.07
N ASN A 200 -16.30 -11.75 -1.84
CA ASN A 200 -14.90 -11.92 -1.49
C ASN A 200 -14.44 -13.39 -1.57
N THR A 201 -15.30 -14.34 -1.21
CA THR A 201 -15.04 -15.77 -1.44
C THR A 201 -14.94 -16.07 -2.94
N ALA A 202 -15.88 -15.60 -3.75
CA ALA A 202 -15.84 -15.79 -5.20
C ALA A 202 -14.58 -15.18 -5.84
N VAL A 203 -14.14 -14.01 -5.37
CA VAL A 203 -12.86 -13.39 -5.77
C VAL A 203 -11.67 -14.30 -5.45
N THR A 204 -11.62 -14.84 -4.23
CA THR A 204 -10.55 -15.73 -3.79
C THR A 204 -10.51 -17.01 -4.65
N ASP A 205 -11.67 -17.59 -4.94
CA ASP A 205 -11.78 -18.79 -5.77
C ASP A 205 -11.33 -18.51 -7.21
N VAL A 206 -11.78 -17.40 -7.81
CA VAL A 206 -11.37 -17.00 -9.18
C VAL A 206 -9.86 -16.73 -9.25
N ILE A 207 -9.28 -16.09 -8.24
CA ILE A 207 -7.83 -15.89 -8.14
C ILE A 207 -7.12 -17.23 -8.12
N SER A 208 -7.59 -18.20 -7.32
CA SER A 208 -6.99 -19.53 -7.23
C SER A 208 -7.08 -20.30 -8.55
N ILE A 209 -8.27 -20.32 -9.17
CA ILE A 209 -8.54 -21.11 -10.39
C ILE A 209 -7.76 -20.57 -11.59
N TYR A 210 -7.78 -19.25 -11.79
CA TYR A 210 -7.21 -18.61 -12.97
C TYR A 210 -5.86 -17.97 -12.72
N SER A 211 -5.33 -18.12 -11.50
CA SER A 211 -4.08 -17.50 -11.04
C SER A 211 -4.03 -15.97 -11.29
N TYR A 212 -5.16 -15.29 -11.04
CA TYR A 212 -5.27 -13.86 -11.27
C TYR A 212 -4.52 -13.05 -10.21
N ILE A 213 -3.90 -11.94 -10.63
CA ILE A 213 -3.24 -11.01 -9.72
C ILE A 213 -4.11 -9.77 -9.57
N LEU A 214 -4.62 -9.56 -8.35
CA LEU A 214 -5.28 -8.32 -7.96
C LEU A 214 -4.22 -7.22 -7.79
N GLN A 215 -4.30 -6.23 -8.66
CA GLN A 215 -3.44 -5.05 -8.67
C GLN A 215 -4.15 -3.92 -9.44
N PRO A 216 -3.77 -2.66 -9.20
CA PRO A 216 -4.18 -1.57 -10.08
C PRO A 216 -3.84 -1.88 -11.55
N ARG A 217 -4.64 -1.37 -12.48
CA ARG A 217 -4.50 -1.63 -13.92
C ARG A 217 -4.57 -0.32 -14.68
N VAL A 218 -3.89 -0.26 -15.83
CA VAL A 218 -4.02 0.87 -16.77
C VAL A 218 -5.51 1.10 -17.08
N ASP A 219 -5.99 2.29 -16.77
CA ASP A 219 -7.37 2.72 -17.05
C ASP A 219 -7.46 3.87 -18.06
N GLY A 220 -6.31 4.41 -18.49
CA GLY A 220 -6.24 5.54 -19.41
C GLY A 220 -6.63 6.87 -18.76
N ASP A 221 -6.83 6.90 -17.45
CA ASP A 221 -7.18 8.10 -16.66
C ASP A 221 -6.15 8.30 -15.53
N ILE A 222 -6.43 7.83 -14.31
CA ILE A 222 -5.49 8.02 -13.18
C ILE A 222 -4.23 7.19 -13.36
N ILE A 223 -4.32 6.02 -13.99
CA ILE A 223 -3.18 5.23 -14.46
C ILE A 223 -3.26 5.21 -15.99
N SER A 224 -2.60 6.18 -16.61
CA SER A 224 -2.56 6.36 -18.07
C SER A 224 -1.80 5.23 -18.78
N ASP A 225 -0.68 4.80 -18.21
CA ASP A 225 0.09 3.62 -18.57
C ASP A 225 0.75 3.03 -17.32
N THR A 226 1.50 1.93 -17.44
CA THR A 226 2.28 1.43 -16.31
C THR A 226 3.33 2.46 -15.92
N TYR A 227 3.60 2.63 -14.62
CA TYR A 227 4.55 3.64 -14.17
C TYR A 227 5.95 3.40 -14.76
N GLU A 228 6.34 2.16 -15.09
CA GLU A 228 7.60 1.88 -15.79
C GLU A 228 7.62 2.53 -17.18
N ALA A 229 6.53 2.46 -17.92
CA ALA A 229 6.38 3.10 -19.23
C ALA A 229 6.39 4.63 -19.08
N GLU A 230 5.66 5.18 -18.11
CA GLU A 230 5.62 6.62 -17.85
C GLU A 230 7.00 7.17 -17.43
N PHE A 231 7.73 6.46 -16.57
CA PHE A 231 9.12 6.82 -16.22
C PHE A 231 10.05 6.74 -17.43
N CYS A 232 9.94 5.70 -18.26
CA CYS A 232 10.74 5.59 -19.50
C CYS A 232 10.43 6.72 -20.50
N ALA A 233 9.17 7.13 -20.59
CA ALA A 233 8.71 8.20 -21.47
C ALA A 233 9.02 9.61 -20.93
N GLY A 234 9.41 9.74 -19.66
CA GLY A 234 9.61 11.04 -19.02
C GLY A 234 8.31 11.73 -18.61
N HIS A 235 7.20 10.99 -18.50
CA HIS A 235 5.89 11.50 -18.13
C HIS A 235 5.69 11.46 -16.60
N TYR A 236 6.37 12.35 -15.89
CA TYR A 236 6.22 12.48 -14.45
C TYR A 236 6.60 13.87 -13.95
N ASN A 237 5.78 14.44 -13.05
CA ASN A 237 6.00 15.80 -12.55
C ASN A 237 6.77 15.73 -11.24
N TRP A 238 8.03 15.32 -11.32
CA TRP A 238 8.79 14.99 -10.12
C TRP A 238 10.20 15.58 -10.10
N THR A 239 10.47 16.34 -9.04
CA THR A 239 11.79 16.94 -8.76
C THR A 239 12.31 16.58 -7.37
N GLY A 240 11.56 15.79 -6.61
CA GLY A 240 11.94 15.33 -5.27
C GLY A 240 12.98 14.21 -5.29
N LEU A 241 13.58 13.90 -4.15
CA LEU A 241 14.36 12.67 -4.02
C LEU A 241 13.39 11.47 -3.90
N ILE A 242 13.65 10.44 -4.70
CA ILE A 242 13.05 9.11 -4.57
C ILE A 242 14.14 8.17 -4.10
N VAL A 243 13.90 7.48 -2.98
CA VAL A 243 14.70 6.35 -2.54
C VAL A 243 13.86 5.10 -2.75
N ILE A 244 14.35 4.15 -3.53
CA ILE A 244 13.72 2.85 -3.74
C ILE A 244 14.62 1.79 -3.12
N THR A 245 14.05 0.97 -2.25
CA THR A 245 14.75 -0.15 -1.61
C THR A 245 14.00 -1.44 -1.85
N TYR A 246 14.74 -2.54 -1.82
CA TYR A 246 14.22 -3.89 -1.93
C TYR A 246 14.94 -4.78 -0.92
N GLU A 247 14.22 -5.76 -0.40
CA GLU A 247 14.84 -6.87 0.31
C GLU A 247 15.38 -7.88 -0.70
N LEU A 248 16.57 -8.46 -0.43
CA LEU A 248 17.17 -9.49 -1.31
C LEU A 248 16.21 -10.67 -1.58
N HIS A 249 15.32 -10.91 -0.63
CA HIS A 249 14.39 -12.03 -0.56
C HIS A 249 12.93 -11.59 -0.43
N ASP A 250 12.57 -10.50 -1.11
CA ASP A 250 11.25 -9.85 -1.07
C ASP A 250 10.07 -10.79 -1.40
N LYS A 251 10.38 -11.94 -2.00
CA LYS A 251 9.42 -12.96 -2.46
C LYS A 251 9.60 -14.33 -1.83
N ASN A 252 10.47 -14.48 -0.81
CA ASN A 252 10.67 -15.78 -0.15
C ASN A 252 9.43 -16.28 0.62
N SER A 253 8.46 -15.40 0.91
CA SER A 253 7.17 -15.79 1.48
C SER A 253 6.14 -16.27 0.43
N ASP A 254 6.40 -16.05 -0.86
CA ASP A 254 5.55 -16.60 -1.91
C ASP A 254 5.86 -18.10 -2.03
N ILE A 255 4.82 -18.93 -1.88
CA ILE A 255 4.95 -20.39 -1.91
C ILE A 255 5.39 -20.82 -3.32
N THR A 256 6.63 -21.30 -3.47
CA THR A 256 7.16 -21.88 -4.72
C THR A 256 6.75 -23.35 -4.91
N SER A 257 5.74 -23.83 -4.19
CA SER A 257 5.26 -25.21 -4.31
C SER A 257 4.81 -25.47 -5.75
N GLY A 258 5.31 -26.55 -6.35
CA GLY A 258 5.03 -26.89 -7.75
C GLY A 258 5.96 -26.24 -8.77
N ILE A 259 7.07 -25.62 -8.34
CA ILE A 259 8.19 -25.27 -9.23
C ILE A 259 9.30 -26.30 -9.01
N ASP A 260 9.19 -27.43 -9.69
CA ASP A 260 10.12 -28.56 -9.54
C ASP A 260 11.04 -28.72 -10.77
N SER A 261 10.83 -27.91 -11.81
CA SER A 261 11.58 -27.92 -13.06
C SER A 261 11.76 -26.53 -13.69
N THR A 262 12.66 -26.42 -14.66
CA THR A 262 12.84 -25.19 -15.46
C THR A 262 11.59 -24.83 -16.28
N ALA A 263 10.79 -25.82 -16.68
CA ALA A 263 9.54 -25.59 -17.38
C ALA A 263 8.53 -24.87 -16.48
N ASP A 264 8.44 -25.28 -15.21
CA ASP A 264 7.55 -24.64 -14.22
C ASP A 264 7.97 -23.18 -13.95
N VAL A 265 9.27 -22.89 -14.00
CA VAL A 265 9.79 -21.51 -13.93
C VAL A 265 9.29 -20.70 -15.12
N ALA A 266 9.42 -21.22 -16.35
CA ALA A 266 8.96 -20.52 -17.55
C ALA A 266 7.45 -20.26 -17.50
N ASP A 267 6.65 -21.25 -17.11
CA ASP A 267 5.20 -21.10 -16.96
C ASP A 267 4.84 -20.07 -15.89
N LYS A 268 5.55 -20.07 -14.75
CA LYS A 268 5.35 -19.07 -13.71
C LYS A 268 5.71 -17.66 -14.17
N ILE A 269 6.77 -17.49 -14.96
CA ILE A 269 7.16 -16.20 -15.52
C ILE A 269 6.11 -15.72 -16.55
N ARG A 270 5.59 -16.60 -17.40
CA ARG A 270 4.53 -16.25 -18.37
C ARG A 270 3.23 -15.80 -17.70
N MET A 271 2.91 -16.27 -16.49
CA MET A 271 1.78 -15.72 -15.73
C MET A 271 1.96 -14.23 -15.43
N TYR A 272 3.20 -13.79 -15.19
CA TYR A 272 3.54 -12.40 -14.90
C TYR A 272 3.75 -11.58 -16.17
N PHE A 273 4.22 -12.21 -17.25
CA PHE A 273 4.49 -11.57 -18.52
C PHE A 273 3.89 -12.41 -19.66
N PRO A 274 2.57 -12.35 -19.89
CA PRO A 274 1.89 -13.23 -20.86
C PRO A 274 2.34 -13.01 -22.31
N GLY A 275 3.05 -11.91 -22.60
CA GLY A 275 3.58 -11.59 -23.92
C GLY A 275 5.00 -12.09 -24.20
N ILE A 276 5.70 -12.71 -23.24
CA ILE A 276 7.07 -13.17 -23.48
C ILE A 276 7.08 -14.45 -24.30
N SER A 277 8.05 -14.53 -25.21
CA SER A 277 8.31 -15.71 -26.03
C SER A 277 9.61 -16.39 -25.64
N ASP A 278 9.76 -17.68 -25.94
CA ASP A 278 11.02 -18.41 -25.74
C ASP A 278 12.17 -17.91 -26.63
N THR A 279 11.87 -16.97 -27.53
CA THR A 279 12.83 -16.35 -28.46
C THR A 279 13.23 -14.93 -28.08
N ASP A 280 12.69 -14.38 -26.99
CA ASP A 280 13.04 -13.04 -26.54
C ASP A 280 14.45 -13.06 -25.94
N PRO A 281 15.40 -12.22 -26.43
CA PRO A 281 16.74 -12.17 -25.86
C PRO A 281 16.67 -11.57 -24.46
N GLY A 282 17.17 -12.32 -23.47
CA GLY A 282 17.32 -11.89 -22.09
C GLY A 282 18.43 -10.87 -21.87
#